data_AF-A0BQT0-F1
#
_entry.id   AF-A0BQT0-F1
#
_cell.length_a   1.000
_cell.length_b   1.000
_cell.length_c   1.000
_cell.angle_alpha   90.00
_cell.angle_beta   90.00
_cell.angle_gamma   90.00
#
_symmetry.space_group_name_H-M   'P 1'
#
loop_
_entity.id
_entity.type
_entity.pdbx_description
1 polymer ?
#
loop_
_entity_poly.entity_id
_entity_poly.type
_entity_poly.pdbx_seq_one_letter_code
_entity_poly.pdbx_strand_id
1 'polypeptide(L)'
;MKKQPPPSTQQPQQIQSRIIQKEVFWVYQPQSVQQSAFEQYLTLNQKEIYNLQQQQQVGYMENIQQVSNSINNHLHPCLQNNTQDQFLRFNSVNVDWLTLKLIHLFINNSNLMAIDFRHNRFTIQELDVVYQIFAFQRITKAFIEYNPNVNILKLSPLYNLEFIYLRGNEIENNAIVQFMAGLHNRVRVLELGVNKISQEGVDAIAEYMGKHNVLEYLGLAQNSIKSFQDIKLLANSFGKNRITAEEFSKIQELEQQRELQVQKFQKQKKKYTEEMLIQVPPYVKIDNFNYTLQNPQFKLLNLSDNQMVEQDRDQIDKFLSRLLDTQSVVLTNNLFEHSTRAKLRKKYKKCVVI
;
A
#
# COMPACT_ATOMS: atom_id res chain seq x y z
N MET A 1 87.64 -2.23 -8.99
CA MET A 1 87.55 -3.20 -7.88
C MET A 1 86.42 -4.17 -8.16
N LYS A 2 86.75 -5.40 -8.56
CA LYS A 2 85.80 -6.51 -8.81
C LYS A 2 85.52 -7.20 -7.46
N LYS A 3 84.26 -7.33 -7.05
CA LYS A 3 83.87 -8.08 -5.84
C LYS A 3 83.42 -9.50 -6.21
N GLN A 4 84.04 -10.47 -5.56
CA GLN A 4 83.73 -11.92 -5.59
C GLN A 4 82.43 -12.24 -4.82
N PRO A 5 81.81 -13.41 -5.07
CA PRO A 5 80.59 -13.86 -4.39
C PRO A 5 80.90 -14.75 -3.16
N PRO A 6 79.95 -14.87 -2.21
CA PRO A 6 79.81 -16.08 -1.40
C PRO A 6 78.32 -16.47 -1.16
N PRO A 7 78.00 -17.52 -0.38
CA PRO A 7 78.05 -18.93 -0.74
C PRO A 7 76.65 -19.59 -0.76
N SER A 8 76.60 -20.80 -1.32
CA SER A 8 75.46 -21.71 -1.37
C SER A 8 74.92 -22.10 0.01
N THR A 9 73.59 -22.09 0.18
CA THR A 9 72.92 -22.75 1.32
C THR A 9 71.78 -23.64 0.84
N GLN A 10 71.70 -24.80 1.48
CA GLN A 10 71.03 -26.04 1.06
C GLN A 10 69.49 -25.98 1.12
N GLN A 11 68.86 -26.77 0.26
CA GLN A 11 67.42 -27.08 0.23
C GLN A 11 67.02 -28.05 1.36
N PRO A 12 65.80 -27.97 1.91
CA PRO A 12 65.17 -29.07 2.64
C PRO A 12 64.48 -30.05 1.67
N GLN A 13 64.64 -31.34 1.98
CA GLN A 13 64.15 -32.51 1.26
C GLN A 13 62.61 -32.58 1.20
N GLN A 14 62.07 -32.88 0.02
CA GLN A 14 60.67 -33.25 -0.18
C GLN A 14 60.44 -34.72 0.18
N ILE A 15 59.42 -34.97 0.99
CA ILE A 15 58.89 -36.29 1.31
C ILE A 15 58.10 -36.81 0.10
N GLN A 16 58.53 -37.93 -0.48
CA GLN A 16 57.83 -38.65 -1.54
C GLN A 16 56.64 -39.43 -0.95
N SER A 17 55.42 -39.11 -1.36
CA SER A 17 54.25 -39.99 -1.20
C SER A 17 54.12 -40.92 -2.41
N ARG A 18 54.24 -42.22 -2.17
CA ARG A 18 54.01 -43.31 -3.14
C ARG A 18 52.59 -43.25 -3.69
N ILE A 19 52.45 -43.07 -5.01
CA ILE A 19 51.22 -43.39 -5.75
C ILE A 19 51.38 -44.80 -6.33
N ILE A 20 50.53 -45.71 -5.90
CA ILE A 20 50.38 -47.05 -6.48
C ILE A 20 49.54 -46.89 -7.75
N GLN A 21 50.15 -47.10 -8.91
CA GLN A 21 49.41 -47.25 -10.17
C GLN A 21 48.74 -48.62 -10.19
N LYS A 22 47.39 -48.63 -10.22
CA LYS A 22 46.61 -49.80 -10.64
C LYS A 22 46.32 -49.64 -12.13
N GLU A 23 46.85 -50.56 -12.94
CA GLU A 23 46.45 -50.72 -14.33
C GLU A 23 45.02 -51.30 -14.39
N VAL A 24 44.13 -50.61 -15.10
CA VAL A 24 42.78 -51.07 -15.39
C VAL A 24 42.68 -51.27 -16.90
N PHE A 25 42.51 -52.52 -17.32
CA PHE A 25 42.21 -52.89 -18.69
C PHE A 25 40.79 -52.44 -19.07
N TRP A 26 40.67 -51.57 -20.06
CA TRP A 26 39.37 -51.19 -20.64
C TRP A 26 39.05 -52.09 -21.83
N VAL A 27 37.98 -52.88 -21.71
CA VAL A 27 37.34 -53.54 -22.85
C VAL A 27 36.51 -52.48 -23.58
N TYR A 28 36.79 -52.27 -24.88
CA TYR A 28 36.16 -51.25 -25.70
C TYR A 28 34.67 -51.59 -25.92
N GLN A 29 33.77 -50.75 -25.40
CA GLN A 29 32.33 -50.80 -25.72
C GLN A 29 31.92 -49.55 -26.52
N PRO A 30 30.91 -49.65 -27.40
CA PRO A 30 30.54 -48.58 -28.32
C PRO A 30 30.08 -47.30 -27.58
N GLN A 31 30.53 -46.15 -28.09
CA GLN A 31 30.35 -44.81 -27.49
C GLN A 31 28.90 -44.43 -27.17
N SER A 32 27.91 -44.98 -27.88
CA SER A 32 26.49 -44.69 -27.64
C SER A 32 25.95 -45.22 -26.31
N VAL A 33 26.52 -46.31 -25.78
CA VAL A 33 26.12 -46.89 -24.49
C VAL A 33 26.72 -46.09 -23.33
N GLN A 34 27.92 -45.54 -23.51
CA GLN A 34 28.60 -44.73 -22.48
C GLN A 34 27.99 -43.33 -22.32
N GLN A 35 27.53 -42.70 -23.41
CA GLN A 35 26.81 -41.42 -23.33
C GLN A 35 25.45 -41.57 -22.63
N SER A 36 24.69 -42.62 -22.97
CA SER A 36 23.38 -42.87 -22.34
C SER A 36 23.50 -43.14 -20.82
N ALA A 37 24.49 -43.94 -20.41
CA ALA A 37 24.74 -44.20 -18.99
C ALA A 37 25.19 -42.94 -18.23
N PHE A 38 25.99 -42.06 -18.87
CA PHE A 38 26.44 -40.81 -18.27
C PHE A 38 25.31 -39.78 -18.12
N GLU A 39 24.45 -39.65 -19.13
CA GLU A 39 23.27 -38.77 -19.07
C GLU A 39 22.24 -39.27 -18.04
N GLN A 40 22.02 -40.59 -17.95
CA GLN A 40 21.18 -41.17 -16.89
C GLN A 40 21.76 -40.89 -15.49
N TYR A 41 23.08 -41.02 -15.31
CA TYR A 41 23.75 -40.72 -14.04
C TYR A 41 23.64 -39.23 -13.65
N LEU A 42 23.79 -38.31 -14.61
CA LEU A 42 23.60 -36.87 -14.38
C LEU A 42 22.16 -36.54 -13.99
N THR A 43 21.19 -37.15 -14.66
CA THR A 43 19.76 -36.92 -14.40
C THR A 43 19.32 -37.47 -13.03
N LEU A 44 19.83 -38.65 -12.65
CA LEU A 44 19.59 -39.23 -11.32
C LEU A 44 20.17 -38.33 -10.22
N ASN A 45 21.39 -37.83 -10.37
CA ASN A 45 22.01 -36.95 -9.38
C ASN A 45 21.28 -35.60 -9.24
N GLN A 46 20.79 -35.01 -10.34
CA GLN A 46 20.00 -33.78 -10.26
C GLN A 46 18.67 -33.99 -9.54
N LYS A 47 18.00 -35.13 -9.76
CA LYS A 47 16.76 -35.48 -9.08
C LYS A 47 16.98 -35.76 -7.59
N GLU A 48 18.08 -36.42 -7.23
CA GLU A 48 18.44 -36.64 -5.82
C GLU A 48 18.79 -35.34 -5.10
N ILE A 49 19.54 -34.43 -5.72
CA ILE A 49 19.83 -33.10 -5.15
C ILE A 49 18.54 -32.30 -4.96
N TYR A 50 17.63 -32.31 -5.93
CA TYR A 50 16.33 -31.64 -5.81
C TYR A 50 15.48 -32.23 -4.69
N ASN A 51 15.43 -33.57 -4.58
CA ASN A 51 14.68 -34.24 -3.51
C ASN A 51 15.29 -33.99 -2.13
N LEU A 52 16.62 -33.94 -2.00
CA LEU A 52 17.30 -33.59 -0.75
C LEU A 52 17.02 -32.15 -0.33
N GLN A 53 16.98 -31.21 -1.27
CA GLN A 53 16.60 -29.83 -0.99
C GLN A 53 15.14 -29.71 -0.54
N GLN A 54 14.22 -30.46 -1.18
CA GLN A 54 12.82 -30.50 -0.77
C GLN A 54 12.64 -31.15 0.61
N GLN A 55 13.32 -32.25 0.91
CA GLN A 55 13.26 -32.91 2.21
C GLN A 55 13.83 -32.03 3.34
N GLN A 56 14.92 -31.30 3.08
CA GLN A 56 15.47 -30.32 4.03
C GLN A 56 14.50 -29.15 4.25
N GLN A 57 13.81 -28.68 3.21
CA GLN A 57 12.79 -27.63 3.35
C GLN A 57 11.58 -28.11 4.15
N VAL A 58 11.08 -29.32 3.91
CA VAL A 58 9.95 -29.91 4.67
C VAL A 58 10.33 -30.09 6.14
N GLY A 59 11.51 -30.66 6.45
CA GLY A 59 11.96 -30.82 7.83
C GLY A 59 12.20 -29.48 8.55
N TYR A 60 12.65 -28.44 7.83
CA TYR A 60 12.79 -27.09 8.39
C TYR A 60 11.42 -26.45 8.67
N MET A 61 10.44 -26.63 7.79
CA MET A 61 9.07 -26.15 7.97
C MET A 61 8.33 -26.88 9.10
N GLU A 62 8.50 -28.20 9.23
CA GLU A 62 7.93 -28.98 10.34
C GLU A 62 8.52 -28.56 11.70
N ASN A 63 9.83 -28.33 11.78
CA ASN A 63 10.46 -27.79 12.99
C ASN A 63 9.97 -26.37 13.32
N ILE A 64 9.83 -25.49 12.32
CA ILE A 64 9.25 -24.16 12.53
C ILE A 64 7.81 -24.25 13.04
N GLN A 65 7.00 -25.17 12.49
CA GLN A 65 5.62 -25.36 12.93
C GLN A 65 5.55 -25.91 14.36
N GLN A 66 6.42 -26.86 14.73
CA GLN A 66 6.50 -27.39 16.08
C GLN A 66 6.95 -26.34 17.10
N VAL A 67 7.96 -25.53 16.76
CA VAL A 67 8.42 -24.42 17.60
C VAL A 67 7.32 -23.35 17.73
N SER A 68 6.63 -23.01 16.63
CA SER A 68 5.50 -22.09 16.65
C SER A 68 4.37 -22.59 17.56
N ASN A 69 3.98 -23.87 17.43
CA ASN A 69 2.96 -24.50 18.28
C ASN A 69 3.38 -24.53 19.76
N SER A 70 4.63 -24.85 20.06
CA SER A 70 5.15 -24.87 21.44
C SER A 70 5.14 -23.47 22.06
N ILE A 71 5.55 -22.44 21.32
CA ILE A 71 5.53 -21.05 21.78
C ILE A 71 4.09 -20.54 21.96
N ASN A 72 3.17 -20.87 21.04
CA ASN A 72 1.75 -20.51 21.16
C ASN A 72 1.10 -21.11 22.41
N ASN A 73 1.44 -22.36 22.75
CA ASN A 73 0.94 -23.01 23.95
C ASN A 73 1.45 -22.35 25.24
N HIS A 74 2.59 -21.65 25.19
CA HIS A 74 3.17 -20.96 26.35
C HIS A 74 2.84 -19.46 26.43
N LEU A 75 2.52 -18.78 25.33
CA LEU A 75 2.09 -17.36 25.29
C LEU A 75 0.56 -17.17 25.45
N HIS A 76 -0.19 -18.27 25.54
CA HIS A 76 -1.65 -18.30 25.46
C HIS A 76 -2.43 -17.45 26.49
N PRO A 77 -1.98 -17.20 27.74
CA PRO A 77 -2.81 -16.45 28.70
C PRO A 77 -2.79 -14.92 28.54
N CYS A 78 -1.75 -14.32 27.94
CA CYS A 78 -1.57 -12.86 27.95
C CYS A 78 -2.17 -12.13 26.73
N LEU A 79 -2.57 -12.85 25.67
CA LEU A 79 -3.05 -12.25 24.41
C LEU A 79 -4.56 -12.41 24.14
N GLN A 80 -5.29 -13.19 24.93
CA GLN A 80 -6.65 -13.63 24.58
C GLN A 80 -7.82 -12.74 25.06
N ASN A 81 -7.59 -11.78 25.96
CA ASN A 81 -8.72 -11.12 26.64
C ASN A 81 -8.98 -9.65 26.26
N ASN A 82 -8.41 -9.15 25.16
CA ASN A 82 -8.72 -7.79 24.72
C ASN A 82 -9.21 -7.79 23.28
N THR A 83 -10.51 -7.55 23.10
CA THR A 83 -11.19 -7.40 21.79
C THR A 83 -10.83 -6.07 21.10
N GLN A 84 -9.81 -5.36 21.58
CA GLN A 84 -9.36 -4.09 21.03
C GLN A 84 -8.33 -4.35 19.93
N ASP A 85 -8.43 -3.60 18.83
CA ASP A 85 -7.46 -3.58 17.73
C ASP A 85 -6.02 -3.60 18.29
N GLN A 86 -5.28 -4.70 18.06
CA GLN A 86 -3.88 -4.77 18.48
C GLN A 86 -3.00 -4.09 17.42
N PHE A 87 -2.12 -3.22 17.89
CA PHE A 87 -1.20 -2.42 17.09
C PHE A 87 0.25 -2.77 17.43
N LEU A 88 1.06 -3.12 16.43
CA LEU A 88 2.49 -3.31 16.59
C LEU A 88 3.25 -2.10 16.03
N ARG A 89 3.96 -1.38 16.90
CA ARG A 89 4.78 -0.21 16.54
C ARG A 89 6.26 -0.45 16.77
N PHE A 90 7.07 -0.13 15.78
CA PHE A 90 8.53 -0.02 15.93
C PHE A 90 8.90 1.45 16.11
N ASN A 91 9.07 1.88 17.37
CA ASN A 91 9.40 3.27 17.71
C ASN A 91 10.89 3.56 17.42
N SER A 92 11.22 3.95 16.18
CA SER A 92 12.57 4.37 15.78
C SER A 92 13.65 3.29 15.97
N VAL A 93 13.24 2.02 15.86
CA VAL A 93 14.15 0.87 15.84
C VAL A 93 14.18 0.33 14.42
N ASN A 94 15.39 0.12 13.88
CA ASN A 94 15.55 -0.60 12.63
C ASN A 94 15.18 -2.07 12.87
N VAL A 95 14.10 -2.52 12.26
CA VAL A 95 13.65 -3.89 12.27
C VAL A 95 14.52 -4.67 11.28
N ASP A 96 15.34 -5.56 11.81
CA ASP A 96 16.17 -6.42 10.98
C ASP A 96 15.36 -7.57 10.34
N TRP A 97 15.98 -8.22 9.37
CA TRP A 97 15.45 -9.40 8.69
C TRP A 97 14.95 -10.50 9.64
N LEU A 98 15.69 -10.81 10.71
CA LEU A 98 15.32 -11.87 11.64
C LEU A 98 14.03 -11.51 12.39
N THR A 99 13.92 -10.27 12.83
CA THR A 99 12.73 -9.73 13.50
C THR A 99 11.53 -9.78 12.56
N LEU A 100 11.69 -9.39 11.28
CA LEU A 100 10.62 -9.53 10.28
C LEU A 100 10.17 -10.98 10.12
N LYS A 101 11.10 -11.94 10.07
CA LYS A 101 10.75 -13.36 9.98
C LYS A 101 10.02 -13.86 11.22
N LEU A 102 10.42 -13.42 12.42
CA LEU A 102 9.70 -13.76 13.65
C LEU A 102 8.28 -13.19 13.63
N ILE A 103 8.09 -11.92 13.23
CA ILE A 103 6.75 -11.33 13.08
C ILE A 103 5.93 -12.16 12.10
N HIS A 104 6.48 -12.47 10.93
CA HIS A 104 5.81 -13.27 9.91
C HIS A 104 5.39 -14.66 10.42
N LEU A 105 6.18 -15.28 11.31
CA LEU A 105 5.85 -16.59 11.90
C LEU A 105 4.72 -16.51 12.94
N PHE A 106 4.68 -15.45 13.75
CA PHE A 106 3.71 -15.32 14.86
C PHE A 106 2.42 -14.61 14.47
N ILE A 107 2.40 -13.86 13.36
CA ILE A 107 1.26 -13.01 13.00
C ILE A 107 -0.05 -13.80 12.81
N ASN A 108 0.02 -15.04 12.32
CA ASN A 108 -1.14 -15.93 12.15
C ASN A 108 -1.88 -16.21 13.45
N ASN A 109 -1.15 -16.26 14.58
CA ASN A 109 -1.71 -16.58 15.89
C ASN A 109 -1.98 -15.30 16.72
N SER A 110 -1.80 -14.12 16.11
CA SER A 110 -2.01 -12.84 16.75
C SER A 110 -3.37 -12.23 16.36
N ASN A 111 -3.84 -11.28 17.17
CA ASN A 111 -4.97 -10.41 16.83
C ASN A 111 -4.49 -9.05 16.28
N LEU A 112 -3.28 -9.02 15.72
CA LEU A 112 -2.73 -7.80 15.12
C LEU A 112 -3.56 -7.39 13.92
N MET A 113 -3.96 -6.12 13.92
CA MET A 113 -4.69 -5.48 12.81
C MET A 113 -3.85 -4.38 12.14
N ALA A 114 -2.83 -3.89 12.83
CA ALA A 114 -2.03 -2.77 12.40
C ALA A 114 -0.55 -2.98 12.68
N ILE A 115 0.30 -2.70 11.70
CA ILE A 115 1.75 -2.78 11.84
C ILE A 115 2.39 -1.52 11.28
N ASP A 116 3.32 -0.96 12.05
CA ASP A 116 3.95 0.32 11.79
C ASP A 116 5.47 0.22 11.71
N PHE A 117 5.96 0.31 10.47
CA PHE A 117 7.35 0.21 10.04
C PHE A 117 7.92 1.55 9.54
N ARG A 118 7.67 2.65 10.25
CA ARG A 118 8.24 3.95 9.88
C ARG A 118 9.76 3.99 10.11
N HIS A 119 10.50 4.62 9.19
CA HIS A 119 11.95 4.87 9.29
C HIS A 119 12.85 3.61 9.40
N ASN A 120 12.51 2.51 8.72
CA ASN A 120 13.27 1.27 8.83
C ASN A 120 14.35 1.06 7.76
N ARG A 121 14.35 1.85 6.67
CA ARG A 121 15.30 1.77 5.56
C ARG A 121 15.49 0.34 5.02
N PHE A 122 14.38 -0.39 4.87
CA PHE A 122 14.43 -1.78 4.43
C PHE A 122 15.14 -1.97 3.09
N THR A 123 15.89 -3.07 2.99
CA THR A 123 16.35 -3.64 1.73
C THR A 123 15.16 -4.19 0.93
N ILE A 124 15.37 -4.45 -0.37
CA ILE A 124 14.34 -5.05 -1.23
C ILE A 124 13.89 -6.42 -0.68
N GLN A 125 14.82 -7.20 -0.15
CA GLN A 125 14.52 -8.51 0.43
C GLN A 125 13.63 -8.37 1.67
N GLU A 126 13.99 -7.49 2.61
CA GLU A 126 13.20 -7.22 3.81
C GLU A 126 11.79 -6.73 3.46
N LEU A 127 11.66 -5.88 2.45
CA LEU A 127 10.36 -5.44 1.95
C LEU A 127 9.50 -6.60 1.44
N ASP A 128 10.08 -7.63 0.82
CA ASP A 128 9.33 -8.81 0.40
C ASP A 128 8.68 -9.54 1.60
N VAL A 129 9.37 -9.57 2.75
CA VAL A 129 8.79 -10.11 3.99
C VAL A 129 7.74 -9.17 4.56
N VAL A 130 7.94 -7.86 4.49
CA VAL A 130 6.94 -6.86 4.89
C VAL A 130 5.64 -7.01 4.08
N TYR A 131 5.73 -7.21 2.76
CA TYR A 131 4.55 -7.44 1.92
C TYR A 131 3.86 -8.77 2.26
N GLN A 132 4.63 -9.82 2.56
CA GLN A 132 4.06 -11.08 3.07
C GLN A 132 3.31 -10.86 4.39
N ILE A 133 3.87 -10.07 5.31
CA ILE A 133 3.24 -9.65 6.58
C ILE A 133 1.94 -8.86 6.32
N PHE A 134 1.89 -7.99 5.32
CA PHE A 134 0.66 -7.26 4.99
C PHE A 134 -0.37 -8.10 4.25
N ALA A 135 0.03 -9.21 3.60
CA ALA A 135 -0.89 -10.12 2.94
C ALA A 135 -1.74 -10.97 3.91
N PHE A 136 -1.44 -10.95 5.21
CA PHE A 136 -2.27 -11.61 6.21
C PHE A 136 -3.60 -10.88 6.35
N GLN A 137 -4.70 -11.62 6.16
CA GLN A 137 -6.06 -11.07 6.05
C GLN A 137 -6.50 -10.20 7.23
N ARG A 138 -5.94 -10.40 8.43
CA ARG A 138 -6.27 -9.63 9.63
C ARG A 138 -5.66 -8.23 9.65
N ILE A 139 -4.57 -8.01 8.90
CA ILE A 139 -3.89 -6.72 8.86
C ILE A 139 -4.70 -5.80 7.95
N THR A 140 -5.28 -4.76 8.53
CA THR A 140 -6.07 -3.77 7.78
C THR A 140 -5.38 -2.42 7.71
N LYS A 141 -4.33 -2.20 8.52
CA LYS A 141 -3.60 -0.93 8.61
C LYS A 141 -2.10 -1.15 8.41
N ALA A 142 -1.56 -0.59 7.32
CA ALA A 142 -0.15 -0.65 6.97
C ALA A 142 0.47 0.75 7.07
N PHE A 143 1.47 0.91 7.94
CA PHE A 143 2.29 2.12 7.99
C PHE A 143 3.70 1.78 7.57
N ILE A 144 4.13 2.29 6.41
CA ILE A 144 5.45 2.06 5.85
C ILE A 144 6.02 3.38 5.34
N GLU A 145 6.20 4.34 6.24
CA GLU A 145 6.68 5.68 5.88
C GLU A 145 8.21 5.78 5.95
N TYR A 146 8.78 6.64 5.12
CA TYR A 146 10.22 6.95 5.09
C TYR A 146 11.10 5.72 4.79
N ASN A 147 10.67 4.90 3.83
CA ASN A 147 11.37 3.74 3.31
C ASN A 147 11.57 3.93 1.78
N PRO A 148 12.74 4.36 1.32
CA PRO A 148 12.96 4.79 -0.08
C PRO A 148 12.86 3.65 -1.11
N ASN A 149 12.95 2.39 -0.68
CA ASN A 149 12.91 1.23 -1.58
C ASN A 149 11.50 0.63 -1.74
N VAL A 150 10.45 1.27 -1.20
CA VAL A 150 9.09 0.73 -1.23
C VAL A 150 8.58 0.63 -2.66
N ASN A 151 8.17 -0.58 -3.04
CA ASN A 151 7.45 -0.85 -4.27
C ASN A 151 5.97 -0.95 -3.97
N ILE A 152 5.26 0.17 -4.10
CA ILE A 152 3.82 0.26 -3.79
C ILE A 152 2.96 -0.67 -4.66
N LEU A 153 3.45 -1.12 -5.82
CA LEU A 153 2.71 -2.06 -6.67
C LEU A 153 2.51 -3.42 -5.99
N LYS A 154 3.36 -3.78 -5.02
CA LYS A 154 3.15 -5.01 -4.22
C LYS A 154 2.04 -4.87 -3.19
N LEU A 155 1.57 -3.64 -2.92
CA LEU A 155 0.44 -3.38 -2.02
C LEU A 155 -0.91 -3.41 -2.75
N SER A 156 -0.95 -3.20 -4.07
CA SER A 156 -2.21 -3.17 -4.82
C SER A 156 -3.05 -4.46 -4.74
N PRO A 157 -2.47 -5.69 -4.77
CA PRO A 157 -3.27 -6.90 -4.64
C PRO A 157 -3.69 -7.22 -3.20
N LEU A 158 -3.37 -6.37 -2.21
CA LEU A 158 -3.66 -6.63 -0.80
C LEU A 158 -5.06 -6.11 -0.43
N TYR A 159 -6.09 -6.88 -0.81
CA TYR A 159 -7.51 -6.55 -0.65
C TYR A 159 -7.97 -6.29 0.79
N ASN A 160 -7.19 -6.72 1.78
CA ASN A 160 -7.46 -6.56 3.20
C ASN A 160 -7.12 -5.17 3.75
N LEU A 161 -6.27 -4.39 3.05
CA LEU A 161 -5.82 -3.10 3.54
C LEU A 161 -6.90 -2.03 3.37
N GLU A 162 -7.24 -1.37 4.49
CA GLU A 162 -8.15 -0.22 4.54
C GLU A 162 -7.40 1.10 4.80
N PHE A 163 -6.26 1.03 5.50
CA PHE A 163 -5.45 2.19 5.89
C PHE A 163 -4.03 1.99 5.39
N ILE A 164 -3.58 2.87 4.49
CA ILE A 164 -2.27 2.79 3.86
C ILE A 164 -1.54 4.12 4.07
N TYR A 165 -0.44 4.08 4.83
CA TYR A 165 0.42 5.23 5.09
C TYR A 165 1.78 5.04 4.39
N LEU A 166 2.05 5.91 3.42
CA LEU A 166 3.16 5.82 2.47
C LEU A 166 3.96 7.14 2.40
N ARG A 167 3.99 7.89 3.49
CA ARG A 167 4.67 9.17 3.55
C ARG A 167 6.18 9.00 3.32
N GLY A 168 6.82 9.89 2.57
CA GLY A 168 8.29 9.93 2.52
C GLY A 168 8.97 8.76 1.80
N ASN A 169 8.27 8.07 0.89
CA ASN A 169 8.78 6.88 0.20
C ASN A 169 9.31 7.16 -1.21
N GLU A 170 9.47 8.44 -1.57
CA GLU A 170 9.92 8.85 -2.91
C GLU A 170 9.04 8.34 -4.07
N ILE A 171 7.74 8.15 -3.83
CA ILE A 171 6.80 7.66 -4.83
C ILE A 171 6.66 8.67 -5.97
N GLU A 172 6.83 8.19 -7.20
CA GLU A 172 6.70 8.96 -8.44
C GLU A 172 5.36 8.68 -9.17
N ASN A 173 5.03 9.51 -10.17
CA ASN A 173 3.78 9.41 -10.93
C ASN A 173 3.53 8.04 -11.54
N ASN A 174 4.53 7.44 -12.21
CA ASN A 174 4.34 6.14 -12.86
C ASN A 174 3.95 5.04 -11.86
N ALA A 175 4.59 5.04 -10.68
CA ALA A 175 4.29 4.09 -9.63
C ALA A 175 2.87 4.29 -9.08
N ILE A 176 2.45 5.55 -8.81
CA ILE A 176 1.12 5.81 -8.27
C ILE A 176 0.01 5.53 -9.30
N VAL A 177 0.23 5.82 -10.59
CA VAL A 177 -0.71 5.50 -11.67
C VAL A 177 -0.97 3.99 -11.73
N GLN A 178 0.10 3.19 -11.77
CA GLN A 178 -0.03 1.73 -11.77
C GLN A 178 -0.62 1.20 -10.47
N PHE A 179 -0.26 1.79 -9.32
CA PHE A 179 -0.83 1.42 -8.04
C PHE A 179 -2.34 1.66 -8.01
N MET A 180 -2.81 2.84 -8.41
CA MET A 180 -4.25 3.17 -8.48
C MET A 180 -5.00 2.24 -9.44
N ALA A 181 -4.40 1.86 -10.57
CA ALA A 181 -5.01 0.95 -11.53
C ALA A 181 -5.21 -0.48 -10.98
N GLY A 182 -4.31 -0.94 -10.10
CA GLY A 182 -4.42 -2.24 -9.45
C GLY A 182 -5.07 -2.20 -8.07
N LEU A 183 -5.32 -1.02 -7.50
CA LEU A 183 -5.83 -0.88 -6.14
C LEU A 183 -7.29 -1.26 -6.07
N HIS A 184 -7.64 -2.09 -5.09
CA HIS A 184 -9.01 -2.58 -4.91
C HIS A 184 -9.82 -1.79 -3.87
N ASN A 185 -11.13 -2.05 -3.84
CA ASN A 185 -12.20 -1.14 -3.39
C ASN A 185 -12.34 -0.94 -1.86
N ARG A 186 -11.29 -1.04 -1.05
CA ARG A 186 -11.42 -0.96 0.42
C ARG A 186 -10.57 0.11 1.09
N VAL A 187 -9.75 0.85 0.35
CA VAL A 187 -8.88 1.87 0.96
C VAL A 187 -9.70 3.08 1.40
N ARG A 188 -9.82 3.24 2.72
CA ARG A 188 -10.50 4.35 3.40
C ARG A 188 -9.54 5.48 3.74
N VAL A 189 -8.28 5.16 4.00
CA VAL A 189 -7.24 6.14 4.32
C VAL A 189 -6.03 5.90 3.45
N LEU A 190 -5.66 6.92 2.69
CA LEU A 190 -4.46 6.92 1.87
C LEU A 190 -3.62 8.16 2.17
N GLU A 191 -2.47 7.97 2.82
CA GLU A 191 -1.52 9.03 3.13
C GLU A 191 -0.28 8.92 2.23
N LEU A 192 -0.10 9.90 1.35
CA LEU A 192 0.96 9.96 0.33
C LEU A 192 1.82 11.23 0.48
N GLY A 193 1.86 11.85 1.65
CA GLY A 193 2.64 13.06 1.85
C GLY A 193 4.15 12.85 1.63
N VAL A 194 4.89 13.92 1.33
CA VAL A 194 6.36 13.87 1.16
C VAL A 194 6.77 12.86 0.08
N ASN A 195 6.11 12.89 -1.08
CA ASN A 195 6.44 12.08 -2.24
C ASN A 195 6.68 13.01 -3.45
N LYS A 196 6.84 12.45 -4.65
CA LYS A 196 7.11 13.19 -5.89
C LYS A 196 5.89 13.21 -6.81
N ILE A 197 4.68 13.18 -6.25
CA ILE A 197 3.43 13.11 -7.00
C ILE A 197 3.10 14.49 -7.59
N SER A 198 2.91 14.59 -8.90
CA SER A 198 2.46 15.80 -9.58
C SER A 198 1.04 15.60 -10.15
N GLN A 199 0.61 16.49 -11.06
CA GLN A 199 -0.70 16.42 -11.71
C GLN A 199 -1.05 15.02 -12.22
N GLU A 200 -0.15 14.34 -12.93
CA GLU A 200 -0.43 13.02 -13.51
C GLU A 200 -0.82 11.98 -12.45
N GLY A 201 -0.10 11.94 -11.33
CA GLY A 201 -0.44 11.03 -10.23
C GLY A 201 -1.70 11.45 -9.47
N VAL A 202 -1.95 12.76 -9.33
CA VAL A 202 -3.20 13.28 -8.76
C VAL A 202 -4.41 12.94 -9.62
N ASP A 203 -4.26 13.02 -10.95
CA ASP A 203 -5.31 12.67 -11.91
C ASP A 203 -5.67 11.18 -11.81
N ALA A 204 -4.67 10.29 -11.66
CA ALA A 204 -4.93 8.87 -11.42
C ALA A 204 -5.68 8.60 -10.09
N ILE A 205 -5.35 9.34 -9.02
CA ILE A 205 -6.09 9.27 -7.75
C ILE A 205 -7.52 9.78 -7.94
N ALA A 206 -7.72 10.86 -8.70
CA ALA A 206 -9.04 11.41 -8.99
C ALA A 206 -9.91 10.42 -9.76
N GLU A 207 -9.34 9.70 -10.73
CA GLU A 207 -10.01 8.63 -11.46
C GLU A 207 -10.38 7.45 -10.55
N TYR A 208 -9.47 7.04 -9.66
CA TYR A 208 -9.76 6.02 -8.65
C TYR A 208 -10.94 6.44 -7.77
N MET A 209 -10.94 7.66 -7.25
CA MET A 209 -12.05 8.21 -6.45
C MET A 209 -13.36 8.30 -7.24
N GLY A 210 -13.31 8.55 -8.55
CA GLY A 210 -14.50 8.56 -9.40
C GLY A 210 -15.14 7.17 -9.56
N LYS A 211 -14.35 6.10 -9.38
CA LYS A 211 -14.79 4.69 -9.46
C LYS A 211 -15.10 4.09 -8.09
N HIS A 212 -14.49 4.60 -7.03
CA HIS A 212 -14.55 4.04 -5.68
C HIS A 212 -14.98 5.09 -4.65
N ASN A 213 -15.98 4.76 -3.85
CA ASN A 213 -16.64 5.68 -2.92
C ASN A 213 -16.26 5.48 -1.45
N VAL A 214 -15.20 4.72 -1.17
CA VAL A 214 -14.82 4.32 0.20
C VAL A 214 -13.79 5.23 0.86
N LEU A 215 -13.11 6.08 0.07
CA LEU A 215 -12.02 6.90 0.59
C LEU A 215 -12.57 8.00 1.52
N GLU A 216 -12.05 8.04 2.75
CA GLU A 216 -12.41 9.01 3.80
C GLU A 216 -11.35 10.09 3.97
N TYR A 217 -10.08 9.71 3.77
CA TYR A 217 -8.91 10.57 3.95
C TYR A 217 -7.93 10.41 2.78
N LEU A 218 -7.48 11.53 2.23
CA LEU A 218 -6.39 11.59 1.27
C LEU A 218 -5.34 12.61 1.71
N GLY A 219 -4.12 12.13 1.95
CA GLY A 219 -2.95 12.95 2.24
C GLY A 219 -2.07 13.13 1.02
N LEU A 220 -1.87 14.37 0.57
CA LEU A 220 -0.99 14.75 -0.54
C LEU A 220 -0.06 15.91 -0.13
N ALA A 221 0.20 16.07 1.17
CA ALA A 221 1.04 17.13 1.67
C ALA A 221 2.48 17.04 1.12
N GLN A 222 3.14 18.15 0.85
CA GLN A 222 4.55 18.17 0.42
C GLN A 222 4.83 17.26 -0.79
N ASN A 223 4.04 17.41 -1.85
CA ASN A 223 4.23 16.75 -3.13
C ASN A 223 4.62 17.77 -4.22
N SER A 224 4.66 17.35 -5.48
CA SER A 224 5.00 18.20 -6.62
C SER A 224 3.78 18.94 -7.20
N ILE A 225 2.85 19.36 -6.34
CA ILE A 225 1.63 20.10 -6.71
C ILE A 225 1.93 21.60 -6.66
N LYS A 226 1.78 22.29 -7.79
CA LYS A 226 2.19 23.69 -7.99
C LYS A 226 1.04 24.65 -8.23
N SER A 227 -0.12 24.15 -8.64
CA SER A 227 -1.27 25.00 -8.93
C SER A 227 -2.59 24.29 -8.71
N PHE A 228 -3.70 25.03 -8.76
CA PHE A 228 -5.03 24.42 -8.75
C PHE A 228 -5.26 23.53 -9.97
N GLN A 229 -4.61 23.85 -11.10
CA GLN A 229 -4.74 23.06 -12.32
C GLN A 229 -4.28 21.60 -12.12
N ASP A 230 -3.28 21.39 -11.26
CA ASP A 230 -2.74 20.06 -10.93
C ASP A 230 -3.74 19.20 -10.13
N ILE A 231 -4.68 19.83 -9.42
CA ILE A 231 -5.71 19.15 -8.62
C ILE A 231 -7.11 19.30 -9.21
N LYS A 232 -7.25 19.82 -10.43
CA LYS A 232 -8.55 20.18 -11.00
C LYS A 232 -9.47 18.97 -11.13
N LEU A 233 -8.94 17.82 -11.59
CA LEU A 233 -9.73 16.58 -11.67
C LEU A 233 -10.11 16.10 -10.28
N LEU A 234 -9.16 16.09 -9.33
CA LEU A 234 -9.40 15.73 -7.94
C LEU A 234 -10.48 16.60 -7.30
N ALA A 235 -10.40 17.93 -7.45
CA ALA A 235 -11.39 18.88 -6.94
C ALA A 235 -12.78 18.69 -7.56
N ASN A 236 -12.85 18.15 -8.79
CA ASN A 236 -14.10 17.87 -9.48
C ASN A 236 -14.70 16.51 -9.11
N SER A 237 -13.89 15.51 -8.80
CA SER A 237 -14.33 14.21 -8.25
C SER A 237 -14.47 14.24 -6.72
N PHE A 238 -13.99 15.31 -6.07
CA PHE A 238 -13.96 15.43 -4.62
C PHE A 238 -15.36 15.30 -4.03
N GLY A 239 -15.53 14.30 -3.17
CA GLY A 239 -16.82 14.07 -2.55
C GLY A 239 -17.91 13.76 -3.58
N LYS A 240 -17.59 13.21 -4.76
CA LYS A 240 -18.58 12.81 -5.77
C LYS A 240 -18.40 11.35 -6.16
N ASN A 241 -19.51 10.64 -6.23
CA ASN A 241 -19.62 9.24 -6.57
C ASN A 241 -20.38 9.12 -7.86
N ARG A 242 -19.81 8.47 -8.88
CA ARG A 242 -20.58 8.11 -10.06
C ARG A 242 -21.63 7.08 -9.68
N ILE A 243 -22.89 7.34 -10.04
CA ILE A 243 -23.96 6.35 -9.89
C ILE A 243 -24.19 5.61 -11.19
N THR A 244 -24.53 4.33 -11.06
CA THR A 244 -24.98 3.49 -12.17
C THR A 244 -26.37 3.93 -12.66
N ALA A 245 -26.75 3.51 -13.87
CA ALA A 245 -28.08 3.77 -14.39
C ALA A 245 -29.17 3.14 -13.50
N GLU A 246 -28.91 1.96 -12.93
CA GLU A 246 -29.82 1.27 -12.02
C GLU A 246 -29.99 2.03 -10.69
N GLU A 247 -28.90 2.49 -10.09
CA GLU A 247 -28.96 3.32 -8.88
C GLU A 247 -29.69 4.64 -9.15
N PHE A 248 -29.47 5.23 -10.32
CA PHE A 248 -30.19 6.43 -10.71
C PHE A 248 -31.70 6.17 -10.89
N SER A 249 -32.11 5.08 -11.54
CA SER A 249 -33.52 4.71 -11.64
C SER A 249 -34.16 4.52 -10.26
N LYS A 250 -33.46 3.90 -9.31
CA LYS A 250 -33.94 3.78 -7.92
C LYS A 250 -34.11 5.15 -7.25
N ILE A 251 -33.19 6.08 -7.49
CA ILE A 251 -33.32 7.46 -6.97
C ILE A 251 -34.55 8.14 -7.57
N GLN A 252 -34.79 7.99 -8.87
CA GLN A 252 -35.99 8.54 -9.53
C GLN A 252 -37.29 7.93 -8.98
N GLU A 253 -37.32 6.63 -8.70
CA GLU A 253 -38.45 5.98 -8.06
C GLU A 253 -38.71 6.56 -6.65
N LEU A 254 -37.67 6.79 -5.86
CA LEU A 254 -37.78 7.42 -4.54
C LEU A 254 -38.31 8.86 -4.63
N GLU A 255 -37.88 9.63 -5.64
CA GLU A 255 -38.42 10.97 -5.90
C GLU A 255 -39.91 10.94 -6.22
N GLN A 256 -40.35 10.05 -7.11
CA GLN A 256 -41.76 9.89 -7.44
C GLN A 256 -42.59 9.49 -6.22
N GLN A 257 -42.09 8.58 -5.40
CA GLN A 257 -42.75 8.19 -4.16
C GLN A 257 -42.85 9.37 -3.17
N ARG A 258 -41.78 10.17 -3.05
CA ARG A 258 -41.76 11.39 -2.22
C ARG A 258 -42.79 12.40 -2.70
N GLU A 259 -42.89 12.63 -4.02
CA GLU A 259 -43.90 13.53 -4.61
C GLU A 259 -45.33 13.06 -4.34
N LEU A 260 -45.60 11.76 -4.53
CA LEU A 260 -46.91 11.18 -4.21
C LEU A 260 -47.26 11.33 -2.73
N GLN A 261 -46.27 11.22 -1.84
CA GLN A 261 -46.44 11.41 -0.41
C GLN A 261 -46.78 12.87 -0.07
N VAL A 262 -46.07 13.82 -0.66
CA VAL A 262 -46.35 15.27 -0.55
C VAL A 262 -47.77 15.59 -1.03
N GLN A 263 -48.17 15.08 -2.19
CA GLN A 263 -49.52 15.28 -2.72
C GLN A 263 -50.60 14.71 -1.79
N LYS A 264 -50.38 13.53 -1.19
CA LYS A 264 -51.30 12.94 -0.22
C LYS A 264 -51.44 13.83 1.03
N PHE A 265 -50.35 14.36 1.57
CA PHE A 265 -50.41 15.25 2.72
C PHE A 265 -51.11 16.57 2.40
N GLN A 266 -50.84 17.15 1.23
CA GLN A 266 -51.52 18.36 0.75
C GLN A 266 -53.03 18.14 0.61
N LYS A 267 -53.47 17.03 0.00
CA LYS A 267 -54.90 16.67 -0.12
C LYS A 267 -55.56 16.48 1.25
N GLN A 268 -54.85 15.96 2.23
CA GLN A 268 -55.36 15.76 3.59
C GLN A 268 -55.29 17.02 4.47
N LYS A 269 -54.78 18.16 3.94
CA LYS A 269 -54.49 19.39 4.71
C LYS A 269 -53.66 19.14 5.97
N LYS A 270 -52.85 18.08 5.98
CA LYS A 270 -51.96 17.76 7.11
C LYS A 270 -50.70 18.58 6.99
N LYS A 271 -50.29 19.19 8.10
CA LYS A 271 -48.92 19.71 8.24
C LYS A 271 -47.97 18.51 8.25
N TYR A 272 -46.88 18.61 7.51
CA TYR A 272 -45.80 17.62 7.51
C TYR A 272 -44.46 18.34 7.61
N THR A 273 -43.46 17.66 8.16
CA THR A 273 -42.06 18.11 8.18
C THR A 273 -41.27 17.35 7.11
N GLU A 274 -40.12 17.88 6.67
CA GLU A 274 -39.21 17.21 5.74
C GLU A 274 -38.80 15.81 6.23
N GLU A 275 -38.65 15.64 7.54
CA GLU A 275 -38.30 14.36 8.17
C GLU A 275 -39.38 13.29 7.98
N MET A 276 -40.64 13.68 7.74
CA MET A 276 -41.74 12.74 7.47
C MET A 276 -41.77 12.26 6.03
N LEU A 277 -41.01 12.91 5.13
CA LEU A 277 -40.92 12.55 3.73
C LEU A 277 -39.86 11.47 3.50
N ILE A 278 -40.05 10.67 2.46
CA ILE A 278 -39.03 9.77 1.93
C ILE A 278 -37.76 10.58 1.65
N GLN A 279 -36.64 10.13 2.22
CA GLN A 279 -35.35 10.77 2.05
C GLN A 279 -34.76 10.36 0.70
N VAL A 280 -34.57 11.33 -0.18
CA VAL A 280 -33.93 11.13 -1.48
C VAL A 280 -32.47 11.59 -1.36
N PRO A 281 -31.49 10.72 -1.67
CA PRO A 281 -30.09 11.12 -1.68
C PRO A 281 -29.84 12.27 -2.65
N PRO A 282 -29.13 13.35 -2.26
CA PRO A 282 -28.83 14.45 -3.15
C PRO A 282 -27.91 13.98 -4.28
N TYR A 283 -28.31 14.25 -5.52
CA TYR A 283 -27.50 13.96 -6.70
C TYR A 283 -27.32 15.20 -7.57
N VAL A 284 -26.21 15.26 -8.30
CA VAL A 284 -25.88 16.34 -9.24
C VAL A 284 -25.72 15.73 -10.63
N LYS A 285 -26.43 16.28 -11.60
CA LYS A 285 -26.23 15.96 -13.03
C LYS A 285 -24.95 16.65 -13.49
N ILE A 286 -23.94 15.86 -13.89
CA ILE A 286 -22.68 16.40 -14.41
C ILE A 286 -22.79 16.58 -15.92
N ASP A 287 -23.27 15.56 -16.64
CA ASP A 287 -23.44 15.54 -18.10
C ASP A 287 -24.70 14.73 -18.49
N ASN A 288 -24.98 14.62 -19.81
CA ASN A 288 -26.20 13.99 -20.34
C ASN A 288 -26.50 12.56 -19.85
N PHE A 289 -25.49 11.83 -19.34
CA PHE A 289 -25.63 10.43 -18.91
C PHE A 289 -24.95 10.11 -17.57
N ASN A 290 -24.35 11.09 -16.89
CA ASN A 290 -23.62 10.86 -15.65
C ASN A 290 -24.22 11.73 -14.52
N TYR A 291 -24.75 11.04 -13.52
CA TYR A 291 -25.15 11.64 -12.26
C TYR A 291 -24.10 11.30 -11.21
N THR A 292 -23.94 12.19 -10.24
CA THR A 292 -23.08 11.91 -9.09
C THR A 292 -23.82 12.10 -7.79
N LEU A 293 -23.71 11.12 -6.90
CA LEU A 293 -24.04 11.28 -5.49
C LEU A 293 -22.87 11.98 -4.81
N GLN A 294 -23.15 12.78 -3.79
CA GLN A 294 -22.08 13.27 -2.95
C GLN A 294 -21.52 12.09 -2.13
N ASN A 295 -20.19 11.93 -2.01
CA ASN A 295 -19.59 10.97 -1.10
C ASN A 295 -19.61 11.53 0.33
N PRO A 296 -20.52 11.05 1.20
CA PRO A 296 -20.59 11.56 2.57
C PRO A 296 -19.44 11.04 3.44
N GLN A 297 -18.74 9.98 3.01
CA GLN A 297 -17.67 9.36 3.78
C GLN A 297 -16.35 10.12 3.67
N PHE A 298 -16.14 10.82 2.56
CA PHE A 298 -14.94 11.64 2.37
C PHE A 298 -14.95 12.82 3.34
N LYS A 299 -13.93 12.92 4.21
CA LYS A 299 -13.86 13.90 5.30
C LYS A 299 -12.70 14.87 5.15
N LEU A 300 -11.54 14.42 4.67
CA LEU A 300 -10.32 15.22 4.78
C LEU A 300 -9.38 15.04 3.58
N LEU A 301 -9.07 16.17 2.94
CA LEU A 301 -8.05 16.29 1.92
C LEU A 301 -6.91 17.16 2.44
N ASN A 302 -5.73 16.58 2.57
CA ASN A 302 -4.56 17.32 2.99
C ASN A 302 -3.68 17.69 1.79
N LEU A 303 -3.61 18.99 1.48
CA LEU A 303 -2.78 19.59 0.43
C LEU A 303 -1.73 20.55 1.03
N SER A 304 -1.37 20.39 2.31
CA SER A 304 -0.39 21.26 2.95
C SER A 304 1.00 21.18 2.30
N ASP A 305 1.82 22.21 2.50
CA ASP A 305 3.24 22.21 2.12
C ASP A 305 3.48 21.95 0.61
N ASN A 306 2.49 22.24 -0.22
CA ASN A 306 2.61 22.27 -1.68
C ASN A 306 2.93 23.70 -2.15
N GLN A 307 2.92 23.94 -3.46
CA GLN A 307 3.33 25.20 -4.06
C GLN A 307 2.18 25.98 -4.71
N MET A 308 0.93 25.78 -4.27
CA MET A 308 -0.21 26.55 -4.80
C MET A 308 -0.05 28.03 -4.50
N VAL A 309 -0.40 28.88 -5.46
CA VAL A 309 -0.07 30.32 -5.46
C VAL A 309 -1.31 31.20 -5.40
N GLU A 310 -1.12 32.49 -5.15
CA GLU A 310 -2.21 33.47 -5.06
C GLU A 310 -3.10 33.53 -6.33
N GLN A 311 -2.56 33.22 -7.51
CA GLN A 311 -3.36 33.17 -8.75
C GLN A 311 -4.43 32.07 -8.75
N ASP A 312 -4.32 31.06 -7.89
CA ASP A 312 -5.28 29.96 -7.76
C ASP A 312 -6.45 30.28 -6.81
N ARG A 313 -6.42 31.47 -6.18
CA ARG A 313 -7.36 31.85 -5.12
C ARG A 313 -8.81 31.66 -5.51
N ASP A 314 -9.22 32.12 -6.70
CA ASP A 314 -10.63 32.12 -7.10
C ASP A 314 -11.12 30.70 -7.39
N GLN A 315 -10.25 29.86 -7.97
CA GLN A 315 -10.53 28.44 -8.19
C GLN A 315 -10.63 27.68 -6.87
N ILE A 316 -9.75 27.97 -5.91
CA ILE A 316 -9.80 27.44 -4.55
C ILE A 316 -11.08 27.90 -3.85
N ASP A 317 -11.44 29.18 -3.89
CA ASP A 317 -12.69 29.68 -3.31
C ASP A 317 -13.92 28.98 -3.90
N LYS A 318 -13.94 28.79 -5.23
CA LYS A 318 -15.00 28.03 -5.93
C LYS A 318 -15.00 26.54 -5.58
N PHE A 319 -13.86 25.94 -5.28
CA PHE A 319 -13.78 24.57 -4.81
C PHE A 319 -14.34 24.45 -3.40
N LEU A 320 -13.88 25.31 -2.49
CA LEU A 320 -14.27 25.31 -1.09
C LEU A 320 -15.78 25.60 -0.89
N SER A 321 -16.38 26.44 -1.74
CA SER A 321 -17.82 26.72 -1.69
C SER A 321 -18.71 25.53 -2.05
N ARG A 322 -18.14 24.45 -2.62
CA ARG A 322 -18.84 23.21 -2.97
C ARG A 322 -18.71 22.11 -1.91
N LEU A 323 -17.90 22.34 -0.88
CA LEU A 323 -17.67 21.35 0.17
C LEU A 323 -18.86 21.24 1.13
N LEU A 324 -19.05 20.04 1.67
CA LEU A 324 -19.97 19.82 2.80
C LEU A 324 -19.36 20.33 4.11
N ASP A 325 -20.22 20.59 5.09
CA ASP A 325 -19.81 20.93 6.46
C ASP A 325 -19.01 19.81 7.14
N THR A 326 -19.15 18.56 6.66
CA THR A 326 -18.39 17.39 7.13
C THR A 326 -17.04 17.23 6.43
N GLN A 327 -16.78 17.99 5.38
CA GLN A 327 -15.56 17.93 4.58
C GLN A 327 -14.60 19.04 4.97
N SER A 328 -13.31 18.71 4.94
CA SER A 328 -12.23 19.60 5.30
C SER A 328 -11.08 19.51 4.31
N VAL A 329 -10.46 20.66 4.03
CA VAL A 329 -9.26 20.78 3.20
C VAL A 329 -8.18 21.49 3.98
N VAL A 330 -6.98 20.92 4.01
CA VAL A 330 -5.80 21.53 4.63
C VAL A 330 -4.93 22.13 3.53
N LEU A 331 -4.68 23.43 3.62
CA LEU A 331 -3.93 24.26 2.66
C LEU A 331 -2.74 24.98 3.32
N THR A 332 -2.38 24.61 4.55
CA THR A 332 -1.28 25.26 5.30
C THR A 332 0.03 25.20 4.52
N ASN A 333 0.86 26.23 4.67
CA ASN A 333 2.19 26.33 4.04
C ASN A 333 2.20 26.29 2.49
N ASN A 334 1.09 26.64 1.84
CA ASN A 334 1.09 27.04 0.43
C ASN A 334 1.44 28.54 0.27
N LEU A 335 1.67 29.00 -0.96
CA LEU A 335 2.15 30.34 -1.30
C LEU A 335 1.02 31.37 -1.44
N PHE A 336 0.04 31.34 -0.53
CA PHE A 336 -1.04 32.33 -0.46
C PHE A 336 -0.65 33.55 0.35
N GLU A 337 -1.10 34.73 -0.08
CA GLU A 337 -0.96 35.94 0.71
C GLU A 337 -1.67 35.83 2.06
N HIS A 338 -1.17 36.53 3.07
CA HIS A 338 -1.81 36.57 4.39
C HIS A 338 -3.27 37.05 4.32
N SER A 339 -3.55 38.01 3.43
CA SER A 339 -4.90 38.57 3.23
C SER A 339 -5.88 37.50 2.74
N THR A 340 -5.46 36.65 1.81
CA THR A 340 -6.24 35.55 1.24
C THR A 340 -6.44 34.43 2.22
N ARG A 341 -5.40 34.03 2.95
CA ARG A 341 -5.52 33.05 4.04
C ARG A 341 -6.54 33.47 5.10
N ALA A 342 -6.50 34.74 5.53
CA ALA A 342 -7.46 35.28 6.49
C ALA A 342 -8.90 35.29 5.94
N LYS A 343 -9.10 35.65 4.67
CA LYS A 343 -10.42 35.61 4.01
C LYS A 343 -10.98 34.20 3.93
N LEU A 344 -10.19 33.24 3.45
CA LEU A 344 -10.60 31.83 3.32
C LEU A 344 -10.92 31.23 4.70
N ARG A 345 -10.05 31.44 5.70
CA ARG A 345 -10.27 30.98 7.09
C ARG A 345 -11.56 31.57 7.68
N LYS A 346 -11.81 32.86 7.49
CA LYS A 346 -13.04 33.52 7.98
C LYS A 346 -14.30 33.01 7.29
N LYS A 347 -14.23 32.78 5.97
CA LYS A 347 -15.37 32.36 5.14
C LYS A 347 -15.77 30.91 5.39
N TYR A 348 -14.80 29.99 5.44
CA TYR A 348 -15.06 28.54 5.49
C TYR A 348 -14.85 27.89 6.86
N LYS A 349 -14.33 28.63 7.85
CA LYS A 349 -14.18 28.20 9.26
C LYS A 349 -13.61 26.79 9.41
N LYS A 350 -14.45 25.80 9.70
CA LYS A 350 -14.07 24.40 10.00
C LYS A 350 -13.70 23.60 8.75
N CYS A 351 -14.19 23.99 7.57
CA CYS A 351 -13.93 23.27 6.32
C CYS A 351 -12.53 23.54 5.76
N VAL A 352 -11.79 24.53 6.29
CA VAL A 352 -10.47 24.92 5.78
C VAL A 352 -9.50 25.16 6.92
N VAL A 353 -8.37 24.45 6.86
CA VAL A 353 -7.20 24.71 7.71
C VAL A 353 -6.14 25.33 6.80
N ILE A 354 -5.83 26.61 6.98
CA ILE A 354 -4.93 27.38 6.11
C ILE A 354 -4.02 28.31 6.89
#